data_AF-A0A5N6KU35-F1
#
_entry.id   AF-A0A5N6KU35-F1
#
_cell.length_a   1.000
_cell.length_b   1.000
_cell.length_c   1.000
_cell.angle_alpha   90.00
_cell.angle_beta   90.00
_cell.angle_gamma   90.00
#
_symmetry.space_group_name_H-M   'P 1'
#
loop_
_entity.id
_entity.type
_entity.pdbx_description
1 polymer ?
#
loop_
_entity_poly.entity_id
_entity_poly.type
_entity_poly.pdbx_seq_one_letter_code
_entity_poly.pdbx_strand_id
1 'polypeptide(L)' 'MAHLTYFSYEGFGQTAKASSWYNQAVRIGDKIECAGQGASLISESSLPEAFCLTETGE' A
#
# COMPACT_ATOMS: atom_id res chain seq x y z
N MET A 1 6.26 12.52 17.77
CA MET A 1 6.41 12.09 16.36
C MET A 1 7.15 13.16 15.58
N ALA A 2 7.97 12.78 14.61
CA ALA A 2 8.49 13.72 13.61
C ALA A 2 7.32 14.39 12.86
N HIS A 3 7.53 15.59 12.31
CA HIS A 3 6.53 16.43 11.63
C HIS A 3 6.05 15.86 10.26
N LEU A 4 6.08 14.54 10.09
CA LEU A 4 5.79 13.88 8.84
C LEU A 4 4.28 13.91 8.53
N THR A 5 3.95 13.94 7.24
CA THR A 5 2.57 13.80 6.76
C THR A 5 2.31 12.34 6.43
N TYR A 6 1.27 11.77 7.04
CA TYR A 6 0.91 10.37 6.92
C TYR A 6 -0.41 10.20 6.18
N PHE A 7 -0.48 9.19 5.33
CA PHE A 7 -1.69 8.86 4.56
C PHE A 7 -2.17 7.45 4.89
N SER A 8 -3.46 7.35 5.20
CA SER A 8 -4.16 6.08 5.45
C SER A 8 -5.52 6.19 4.80
N TYR A 9 -5.73 5.45 3.72
CA TYR A 9 -7.01 5.41 3.02
C TYR A 9 -8.03 4.62 3.84
N GLU A 10 -9.31 4.90 3.58
CA GLU A 10 -10.43 4.26 4.26
C GLU A 10 -10.42 2.74 4.12
N GLY A 11 -10.93 2.03 5.13
CA GLY A 11 -10.91 0.57 5.19
C GLY A 11 -9.62 0.05 5.80
N PHE A 12 -8.87 -0.77 5.04
CA PHE A 12 -7.68 -1.46 5.56
C PHE A 12 -6.63 -0.50 6.14
N GLY A 13 -6.40 0.64 5.48
CA GLY A 13 -5.39 1.61 5.91
C GLY A 13 -5.65 2.17 7.30
N GLN A 14 -6.90 2.51 7.61
CA GLN A 14 -7.28 3.02 8.93
C GLN A 14 -7.19 1.94 10.02
N THR A 15 -7.60 0.70 9.73
CA THR A 15 -7.49 -0.43 10.65
C THR A 15 -6.02 -0.73 10.98
N ALA A 16 -5.17 -0.84 9.96
CA ALA A 16 -3.74 -1.13 10.12
C ALA A 16 -3.00 0.00 10.86
N LYS A 17 -3.43 1.26 10.70
CA LYS A 17 -2.91 2.38 11.49
C LYS A 17 -3.17 2.20 12.98
N ALA A 18 -4.38 1.80 13.36
CA ALA A 18 -4.74 1.59 14.76
C ALA A 18 -4.10 0.34 15.36
N SER A 19 -4.04 -0.77 14.61
CA SER A 19 -3.58 -2.06 15.13
C SER A 19 -2.06 -2.24 15.06
N SER A 20 -1.42 -1.66 14.05
CA SER A 20 -0.05 -2.03 13.64
C SER A 20 0.86 -0.83 13.43
N TRP A 21 0.37 0.38 13.72
CA TRP A 21 1.12 1.64 13.62
C TRP A 21 1.64 1.87 12.19
N TYR A 22 0.90 1.33 11.22
CA TYR A 22 1.20 1.32 9.81
C TYR A 22 0.54 2.50 9.10
N ASN A 23 1.19 3.05 8.07
CA ASN A 23 0.59 4.03 7.16
C ASN A 23 0.86 3.58 5.72
N GLN A 24 -0.11 3.78 4.81
CA GLN A 24 0.02 3.32 3.43
C GLN A 24 0.99 4.18 2.63
N ALA A 25 1.11 5.47 2.97
CA ALA A 25 2.16 6.33 2.46
C ALA A 25 2.59 7.37 3.50
N VAL A 26 3.83 7.83 3.38
CA VAL A 26 4.41 8.90 4.20
C VAL A 26 5.14 9.88 3.29
N ARG A 27 4.89 11.18 3.44
CA ARG A 27 5.69 12.21 2.76
C ARG A 27 6.94 12.53 3.58
N ILE A 28 8.10 12.44 2.94
CA ILE A 28 9.40 12.80 3.51
C ILE A 28 10.07 13.81 2.58
N GLY A 29 10.05 15.09 2.96
CA GLY A 29 10.50 16.19 2.11
C GLY A 29 9.70 16.24 0.80
N ASP A 30 10.37 15.95 -0.32
CA ASP A 30 9.80 15.94 -1.66
C ASP A 30 9.42 14.55 -2.18
N LYS A 31 9.63 13.50 -1.37
CA LYS A 31 9.33 12.12 -1.73
C LYS A 31 8.10 11.61 -1.01
N ILE A 32 7.37 10.72 -1.68
CA ILE A 32 6.30 9.92 -1.08
C ILE A 32 6.81 8.49 -1.03
N GLU A 33 6.97 7.97 0.19
CA GLU A 33 7.31 6.58 0.42
C GLU A 33 6.01 5.79 0.57
N CYS A 34 5.76 4.86 -0.35
CA CYS A 34 4.61 3.97 -0.33
C CYS A 34 4.97 2.67 0.36
N ALA A 35 4.15 2.23 1.31
CA ALA A 35 4.32 0.91 1.90
C ALA A 35 3.94 -0.18 0.87
N GLY A 36 4.50 -1.39 1.05
CA GLY A 36 4.21 -2.53 0.20
C GLY A 36 2.71 -2.78 0.07
N GLN A 37 2.22 -2.84 -1.16
CA GLN A 37 0.81 -3.07 -1.45
C GLN A 37 0.60 -4.57 -1.69
N GLY A 38 -0.11 -5.22 -0.77
CA GLY A 38 -0.72 -6.52 -1.06
C GLY A 38 -2.02 -6.28 -1.83
N ALA A 39 -2.26 -7.05 -2.90
CA ALA A 39 -3.56 -7.04 -3.56
C ALA A 39 -4.62 -7.56 -2.57
N SER A 40 -5.35 -6.66 -1.92
CA SER A 40 -6.53 -7.04 -1.13
C SER A 40 -7.71 -7.11 -2.10
N LEU A 41 -7.79 -8.23 -2.81
CA LEU A 41 -8.85 -8.48 -3.78
C LEU A 41 -10.17 -8.65 -3.02
N ILE A 42 -11.05 -7.67 -3.17
CA ILE A 42 -12.45 -7.82 -2.82
C ILE A 42 -13.13 -8.57 -3.98
N SER A 43 -13.24 -9.89 -3.83
CA SER A 43 -13.80 -10.85 -4.80
C SER A 43 -12.96 -11.12 -6.06
N GLU A 44 -12.89 -12.40 -6.39
CA GLU A 44 -12.09 -13.03 -7.45
C GLU A 44 -12.38 -12.51 -8.89
N SER A 45 -13.45 -11.72 -9.09
CA SER A 45 -14.00 -11.46 -10.42
C SER A 45 -13.49 -10.21 -11.14
N SER A 46 -12.48 -9.51 -10.61
CA SER A 46 -12.03 -8.24 -11.20
C SER A 46 -10.52 -8.07 -11.31
N LEU A 47 -9.77 -9.16 -11.50
CA LEU A 47 -8.34 -9.04 -11.83
C LEU A 47 -8.16 -8.65 -13.30
N PRO A 48 -7.50 -7.53 -13.63
CA PRO A 48 -6.88 -7.38 -14.95
C PRO A 48 -5.68 -8.34 -15.05
N GLU A 49 -5.49 -8.97 -16.22
CA GLU A 49 -4.45 -9.98 -16.51
C GLU A 49 -2.98 -9.49 -16.46
N ALA A 50 -2.60 -8.67 -15.48
CA ALA A 50 -1.27 -8.05 -15.46
C ALA A 50 -0.65 -7.98 -14.05
N PHE A 51 -0.90 -8.97 -13.20
CA PHE A 51 -0.15 -9.15 -11.95
C PHE A 51 0.64 -10.46 -11.97
N CYS A 52 1.51 -10.59 -12.97
CA CYS A 52 2.60 -11.57 -12.95
C CYS A 52 3.77 -11.06 -13.81
N LEU A 53 4.45 -10.01 -13.33
CA LEU A 53 5.83 -9.76 -13.77
C LEU A 53 6.76 -10.63 -12.91
N THR A 54 6.78 -11.93 -13.18
CA THR A 54 7.98 -12.72 -12.92
C THR A 54 8.76 -12.72 -14.21
N GLU A 55 9.89 -12.00 -14.22
CA GLU A 55 10.91 -12.19 -15.23
C GLU A 55 11.37 -13.65 -15.21
N THR A 56 10.95 -14.44 -16.19
CA THR A 56 11.71 -15.62 -16.61
C THR A 56 12.60 -15.16 -17.74
N GLY A 57 13.85 -14.85 -17.39
CA GLY A 57 14.94 -14.72 -18.35
C GLY A 57 15.10 -16.02 -19.13
N GLU A 58 15.22 -15.88 -20.44
CA GLU A 58 15.75 -16.88 -21.37
C GLU A 58 17.29 -16.89 -21.31
#